data_AF-A0A1S6KZP7-F1
#
_entry.id   AF-A0A1S6KZP7-F1
#
_cell.length_a   1.000
_cell.length_b   1.000
_cell.length_c   1.000
_cell.angle_alpha   90.00
_cell.angle_beta   90.00
_cell.angle_gamma   90.00
#
_symmetry.space_group_name_H-M   'P 1'
#
loop_
_entity.id
_entity.type
_entity.pdbx_description
1 polymer ?
#
loop_
_entity_poly.entity_id
_entity_poly.type
_entity_poly.pdbx_seq_one_letter_code
_entity_poly.pdbx_strand_id
1 'polypeptide(L)'
;AADGSSGALTPAHVEEIARLKARRRPLHELDHDGRYTYVKGARPWALVGAIDVALPCATQNEVSKVEVEALVAGGVRVVAEGSNMGCTQEAIDVLEHHRRLKGPAAAWYAPGKAANCGGVAVSGLEMAQNSQRLTWTADEVDEKLQAIMKRTFEVGIETAIKYVRAAKGELPSLVAG
;
A
#
# COMPACT_ATOMS: atom_id res chain seq x y z
N ALA A 1 -27.31 -7.00 3.91
CA ALA A 1 -26.56 -5.94 3.22
C ALA A 1 -26.45 -4.76 4.19
N ALA A 2 -25.34 -4.66 4.92
CA ALA A 2 -25.05 -3.47 5.72
C ALA A 2 -24.61 -2.37 4.74
N ASP A 3 -25.15 -1.16 4.88
CA ASP A 3 -24.73 -0.03 4.08
C ASP A 3 -23.22 0.20 4.29
N GLY A 4 -22.45 0.26 3.20
CA GLY A 4 -21.01 0.48 3.24
C GLY A 4 -20.62 1.94 3.41
N SER A 5 -21.54 2.83 3.80
CA SER A 5 -21.36 4.29 3.78
C SER A 5 -21.19 4.91 5.16
N SER A 6 -21.63 4.23 6.22
CA SER A 6 -21.63 4.80 7.58
C SER A 6 -20.27 4.77 8.30
N GLY A 7 -19.28 4.03 7.80
CA GLY A 7 -17.98 3.82 8.48
C GLY A 7 -16.72 4.46 7.86
N ALA A 8 -16.77 4.93 6.61
CA ALA A 8 -15.56 5.39 5.91
C ALA A 8 -15.04 6.76 6.41
N LEU A 9 -13.73 7.00 6.30
CA LEU A 9 -13.15 8.33 6.49
C LEU A 9 -13.52 9.25 5.32
N THR A 10 -13.90 10.49 5.62
CA THR A 10 -14.15 11.53 4.61
C THR A 10 -12.88 12.34 4.34
N PRO A 11 -12.80 13.10 3.23
CA PRO A 11 -11.69 14.03 3.02
C PRO A 11 -11.48 15.01 4.18
N ALA A 12 -12.58 15.48 4.80
CA ALA A 12 -12.52 16.36 5.97
C ALA A 12 -11.86 15.67 7.17
N HIS A 13 -12.16 14.39 7.44
CA HIS A 13 -11.49 13.63 8.51
C HIS A 13 -9.99 13.48 8.22
N VAL A 14 -9.61 13.20 6.97
CA VAL A 14 -8.19 13.08 6.58
C VAL A 14 -7.45 14.40 6.77
N GLU A 15 -8.05 15.52 6.36
CA GLU A 15 -7.47 16.86 6.55
C GLU A 15 -7.35 17.23 8.04
N GLU A 16 -8.31 16.85 8.87
CA GLU A 16 -8.22 17.03 10.31
C GLU A 16 -7.09 16.22 10.94
N ILE A 17 -6.97 14.94 10.57
CA ILE A 17 -5.83 14.09 10.98
C ILE A 17 -4.52 14.74 10.54
N ALA A 18 -4.43 15.25 9.31
CA ALA A 18 -3.23 15.91 8.80
C ALA A 18 -2.88 17.15 9.64
N ARG A 19 -3.87 18.00 9.98
CA ARG A 19 -3.68 19.18 10.85
C ARG A 19 -3.23 18.78 12.26
N LEU A 20 -3.81 17.72 12.83
CA LEU A 20 -3.44 17.18 14.13
C LEU A 20 -1.99 16.69 14.12
N LYS A 21 -1.58 15.98 13.06
CA LYS A 21 -0.21 15.47 12.88
C LYS A 21 0.81 16.56 12.60
N ALA A 22 0.46 17.62 11.87
CA ALA A 22 1.32 18.79 11.70
C ALA A 22 1.67 19.46 13.04
N ARG A 23 0.77 19.39 14.03
CA ARG A 23 0.99 19.85 15.41
C ARG A 23 1.64 18.80 16.32
N ARG A 24 2.05 17.66 15.75
CA ARG A 24 2.69 16.52 16.44
C ARG A 24 1.82 15.91 17.56
N ARG A 25 0.50 15.91 17.38
CA ARG A 25 -0.44 15.35 18.35
C ARG A 25 -0.80 13.89 18.04
N PRO A 26 -1.07 13.04 19.05
CA PRO A 26 -1.45 11.65 18.88
C PRO A 26 -2.89 11.50 18.33
N LEU A 27 -3.22 10.36 17.73
CA LEU A 27 -4.54 10.15 17.09
C LEU A 27 -5.72 10.12 18.06
N HIS A 28 -5.50 9.76 19.33
CA HIS A 28 -6.58 9.68 20.33
C HIS A 28 -7.12 11.04 20.78
N GLU A 29 -6.51 12.13 20.33
CA GLU A 29 -6.99 13.49 20.56
C GLU A 29 -7.81 14.03 19.39
N LEU A 30 -7.99 13.24 18.32
CA LEU A 30 -8.90 13.59 17.24
C LEU A 30 -10.32 13.63 17.81
N ASP A 31 -11.00 14.76 17.67
CA ASP A 31 -12.43 14.80 17.95
C ASP A 31 -13.18 14.08 16.84
N HIS A 32 -14.04 13.15 17.22
CA HIS A 32 -14.73 12.30 16.28
C HIS A 32 -16.16 11.99 16.72
N ASP A 33 -16.73 12.78 17.64
CA ASP A 33 -18.12 12.68 18.08
C ASP A 33 -18.56 11.24 18.48
N GLY A 34 -17.63 10.45 19.02
CA GLY A 34 -17.87 9.04 19.38
C GLY A 34 -18.03 8.06 18.19
N ARG A 35 -17.84 8.50 16.94
CA ARG A 35 -17.97 7.68 15.73
C ARG A 35 -16.91 6.60 15.55
N TYR A 36 -15.68 6.87 15.99
CA TYR A 36 -14.53 5.97 15.85
C TYR A 36 -14.07 5.45 17.20
N THR A 37 -13.33 4.34 17.20
CA THR A 37 -12.71 3.79 18.40
C THR A 37 -11.20 3.82 18.27
N TYR A 38 -10.52 4.47 19.21
CA TYR A 38 -9.07 4.40 19.32
C TYR A 38 -8.65 3.14 20.10
N VAL A 39 -7.95 2.23 19.44
CA VAL A 39 -7.43 1.01 20.07
C VAL A 39 -5.96 1.21 20.43
N LYS A 40 -5.70 1.50 21.71
CA LYS A 40 -4.33 1.79 22.19
C LYS A 40 -3.40 0.59 22.04
N GLY A 41 -2.24 0.81 21.43
CA GLY A 41 -1.18 -0.19 21.33
C GLY A 41 -1.41 -1.28 20.28
N ALA A 42 -2.47 -1.17 19.47
CA ALA A 42 -2.78 -2.15 18.44
C ALA A 42 -2.42 -1.65 17.04
N ARG A 43 -2.11 -2.60 16.17
CA ARG A 43 -2.04 -2.43 14.72
C ARG A 43 -3.40 -2.78 14.10
N PRO A 44 -3.77 -2.22 12.93
CA PRO A 44 -5.10 -2.39 12.38
C PRO A 44 -5.38 -3.79 11.82
N TRP A 45 -4.34 -4.53 11.43
CA TRP A 45 -4.45 -5.69 10.53
C TRP A 45 -5.34 -6.83 11.05
N ALA A 46 -5.31 -7.11 12.35
CA ALA A 46 -6.17 -8.12 12.97
C ALA A 46 -7.54 -7.58 13.42
N LEU A 47 -7.77 -6.26 13.31
CA LEU A 47 -8.95 -5.56 13.83
C LEU A 47 -9.92 -5.09 12.74
N VAL A 48 -9.42 -4.83 11.54
CA VAL A 48 -10.21 -4.22 10.44
C VAL A 48 -11.24 -5.15 9.80
N GLY A 49 -11.20 -6.45 10.11
CA GLY A 49 -12.10 -7.44 9.53
C GLY A 49 -11.82 -7.68 8.04
N ALA A 50 -12.86 -7.86 7.24
CA ALA A 50 -12.75 -8.12 5.81
C ALA A 50 -12.42 -6.83 5.05
N ILE A 51 -11.29 -6.83 4.33
CA ILE A 51 -10.84 -5.73 3.47
C ILE A 51 -10.24 -6.28 2.18
N ASP A 52 -10.35 -5.53 1.08
CA ASP A 52 -9.81 -5.93 -0.21
C ASP A 52 -8.33 -5.56 -0.40
N VAL A 53 -7.90 -4.45 0.20
CA VAL A 53 -6.57 -3.87 0.01
C VAL A 53 -5.96 -3.43 1.34
N ALA A 54 -4.72 -3.83 1.60
CA ALA A 54 -3.93 -3.37 2.73
C ALA A 54 -2.71 -2.55 2.26
N LEU A 55 -2.53 -1.36 2.83
CA LEU A 55 -1.44 -0.43 2.51
C LEU A 55 -0.64 -0.10 3.78
N PRO A 56 0.37 -0.91 4.17
CA PRO A 56 1.28 -0.58 5.28
C PRO A 56 2.15 0.62 4.91
N CYS A 57 2.08 1.68 5.72
CA CYS A 57 2.59 3.02 5.40
C CYS A 57 3.23 3.75 6.60
N ALA A 58 3.55 3.05 7.69
CA ALA A 58 4.05 3.64 8.92
C ALA A 58 5.57 3.40 9.13
N THR A 59 6.02 2.15 9.16
CA THR A 59 7.41 1.79 9.52
C THR A 59 7.75 0.36 9.09
N GLN A 60 9.03 0.01 9.14
CA GLN A 60 9.49 -1.34 8.85
C GLN A 60 8.90 -2.38 9.82
N ASN A 61 8.64 -3.60 9.33
CA ASN A 61 8.11 -4.73 10.08
C ASN A 61 6.79 -4.42 10.84
N GLU A 62 5.94 -3.56 10.25
CA GLU A 62 4.63 -3.21 10.78
C GLU A 62 3.53 -4.25 10.48
N VAL A 63 3.79 -5.22 9.59
CA VAL A 63 2.91 -6.36 9.32
C VAL A 63 3.64 -7.68 9.59
N SER A 64 3.23 -8.37 10.65
CA SER A 64 3.74 -9.69 11.04
C SER A 64 3.04 -10.82 10.30
N LYS A 65 3.59 -12.04 10.43
CA LYS A 65 2.97 -13.27 9.90
C LYS A 65 1.51 -13.46 10.37
N VAL A 66 1.26 -13.33 11.68
CA VAL A 66 -0.09 -13.52 12.25
C VAL A 66 -1.07 -12.49 11.69
N GLU A 67 -0.60 -11.26 11.49
CA GLU A 67 -1.41 -10.17 10.94
C GLU A 67 -1.75 -10.40 9.46
N VAL A 68 -0.80 -10.87 8.66
CA VAL A 68 -1.08 -11.16 7.25
C VAL A 68 -1.95 -12.40 7.06
N GLU A 69 -1.82 -13.40 7.94
CA GLU A 69 -2.73 -14.56 7.95
C GLU A 69 -4.16 -14.13 8.24
N ALA A 70 -4.36 -13.19 9.18
CA ALA A 70 -5.67 -12.60 9.45
C ALA A 70 -6.21 -11.84 8.23
N LEU A 71 -5.37 -11.05 7.54
CA LEU A 71 -5.76 -10.33 6.32
C LEU A 71 -6.15 -11.29 5.18
N VAL A 72 -5.38 -12.36 4.97
CA VAL A 72 -5.68 -13.39 3.97
C VAL A 72 -6.99 -14.12 4.31
N ALA A 73 -7.21 -14.47 5.57
CA ALA A 73 -8.47 -15.05 6.02
C ALA A 73 -9.66 -14.09 5.84
N GLY A 74 -9.41 -12.78 5.99
CA GLY A 74 -10.37 -11.71 5.73
C GLY A 74 -10.62 -11.40 4.26
N GLY A 75 -9.93 -12.07 3.33
CA GLY A 75 -10.16 -11.95 1.89
C GLY A 75 -9.33 -10.88 1.17
N VAL A 76 -8.25 -10.38 1.79
CA VAL A 76 -7.38 -9.39 1.15
C VAL A 76 -6.89 -9.86 -0.22
N ARG A 77 -6.91 -8.96 -1.20
CA ARG A 77 -6.51 -9.22 -2.58
C ARG A 77 -5.22 -8.53 -2.97
N VAL A 78 -4.91 -7.41 -2.32
CA VAL A 78 -3.67 -6.68 -2.57
C VAL A 78 -3.05 -6.23 -1.25
N VAL A 79 -1.75 -6.46 -1.10
CA VAL A 79 -0.92 -5.86 -0.05
C VAL A 79 0.19 -5.07 -0.74
N ALA A 80 0.20 -3.75 -0.62
CA ALA A 80 1.19 -2.90 -1.30
C ALA A 80 1.87 -1.96 -0.30
N GLU A 81 3.19 -2.06 -0.17
CA GLU A 81 3.91 -1.32 0.86
C GLU A 81 4.14 0.15 0.46
N GLY A 82 3.61 1.07 1.25
CA GLY A 82 4.04 2.47 1.26
C GLY A 82 5.30 2.68 2.11
N SER A 83 5.40 1.98 3.25
CA SER A 83 6.60 1.97 4.10
C SER A 83 7.73 1.15 3.45
N ASN A 84 8.97 1.49 3.76
CA ASN A 84 10.11 0.63 3.39
C ASN A 84 10.14 -0.61 4.28
N MET A 85 10.04 -1.81 3.68
CA MET A 85 10.01 -3.11 4.37
C MET A 85 8.87 -3.20 5.40
N GLY A 86 7.65 -2.84 5.02
CA GLY A 86 6.49 -2.85 5.93
C GLY A 86 6.12 -4.24 6.43
N CYS A 87 6.24 -5.25 5.59
CA CYS A 87 5.99 -6.64 5.93
C CYS A 87 7.28 -7.31 6.44
N THR A 88 7.13 -8.08 7.51
CA THR A 88 8.16 -9.04 7.93
C THR A 88 8.42 -10.10 6.85
N GLN A 89 9.60 -10.71 6.83
CA GLN A 89 9.92 -11.75 5.86
C GLN A 89 8.91 -12.91 5.92
N GLU A 90 8.50 -13.31 7.12
CA GLU A 90 7.53 -14.37 7.34
C GLU A 90 6.14 -13.99 6.79
N ALA A 91 5.77 -12.71 6.81
CA ALA A 91 4.54 -12.23 6.20
C ALA A 91 4.62 -12.28 4.66
N ILE A 92 5.77 -11.89 4.09
CA ILE A 92 6.02 -11.99 2.65
C ILE A 92 5.94 -13.45 2.20
N ASP A 93 6.52 -14.38 2.97
CA ASP A 93 6.50 -15.81 2.67
C ASP A 93 5.07 -16.36 2.64
N VAL A 94 4.19 -15.93 3.56
CA VAL A 94 2.76 -16.29 3.55
C VAL A 94 2.08 -15.78 2.28
N LEU A 95 2.30 -14.52 1.91
CA LEU A 95 1.70 -13.92 0.72
C LEU A 95 2.16 -14.62 -0.57
N GLU A 96 3.46 -14.89 -0.70
CA GLU A 96 4.01 -15.58 -1.87
C GLU A 96 3.58 -17.04 -1.93
N HIS A 97 3.47 -17.73 -0.79
CA HIS A 97 2.89 -19.07 -0.75
C HIS A 97 1.42 -19.06 -1.17
N HIS A 98 0.63 -18.11 -0.65
CA HIS A 98 -0.76 -17.95 -1.01
C HIS A 98 -0.95 -17.64 -2.51
N ARG A 99 -0.10 -16.78 -3.09
CA ARG A 99 -0.02 -16.48 -4.53
C ARG A 99 0.12 -17.74 -5.39
N ARG A 100 1.04 -18.63 -5.02
CA ARG A 100 1.30 -19.89 -5.74
C ARG A 100 0.11 -20.85 -5.70
N LEU A 101 -0.66 -20.84 -4.62
CA LEU A 101 -1.75 -21.80 -4.41
C LEU A 101 -3.11 -21.35 -4.96
N LYS A 102 -3.39 -20.04 -5.00
CA LYS A 102 -4.74 -19.52 -5.25
C LYS A 102 -4.92 -18.81 -6.60
N GLY A 103 -3.86 -18.75 -7.41
CA GLY A 103 -3.92 -18.18 -8.75
C GLY A 103 -4.55 -16.78 -8.78
N PRO A 104 -5.58 -16.51 -9.61
CA PRO A 104 -6.17 -15.18 -9.72
C PRO A 104 -6.89 -14.72 -8.44
N ALA A 105 -7.31 -15.64 -7.56
CA ALA A 105 -7.98 -15.31 -6.30
C ALA A 105 -6.99 -15.00 -5.16
N ALA A 106 -5.68 -15.11 -5.41
CA ALA A 106 -4.70 -14.87 -4.38
C ALA A 106 -4.61 -13.38 -3.97
N ALA A 107 -4.19 -13.17 -2.72
CA ALA A 107 -3.58 -11.93 -2.28
C ALA A 107 -2.26 -11.71 -3.05
N TRP A 108 -2.15 -10.56 -3.71
CA TRP A 108 -0.97 -10.18 -4.46
C TRP A 108 -0.16 -9.14 -3.70
N TYR A 109 1.14 -9.41 -3.55
CA TYR A 109 2.03 -8.56 -2.76
C TYR A 109 2.89 -7.69 -3.66
N ALA A 110 2.83 -6.37 -3.46
CA ALA A 110 3.66 -5.38 -4.14
C ALA A 110 4.71 -4.81 -3.17
N PRO A 111 6.01 -5.05 -3.40
CA PRO A 111 7.07 -4.62 -2.49
C PRO A 111 7.27 -3.10 -2.52
N GLY A 112 7.74 -2.53 -1.41
CA GLY A 112 7.94 -1.08 -1.26
C GLY A 112 8.79 -0.48 -2.37
N LYS A 113 9.87 -1.16 -2.79
CA LYS A 113 10.76 -0.71 -3.90
C LYS A 113 10.03 -0.30 -5.18
N ALA A 114 8.86 -0.88 -5.43
CA ALA A 114 8.02 -0.56 -6.58
C ALA A 114 6.80 0.29 -6.17
N ALA A 115 6.08 -0.11 -5.12
CA ALA A 115 4.83 0.53 -4.73
C ALA A 115 5.02 1.96 -4.19
N ASN A 116 6.13 2.25 -3.51
CA ASN A 116 6.39 3.57 -2.91
C ASN A 116 7.36 4.45 -3.71
N CYS A 117 7.81 4.01 -4.89
CA CYS A 117 8.83 4.73 -5.67
C CYS A 117 8.36 6.09 -6.19
N GLY A 118 7.05 6.36 -6.16
CA GLY A 118 6.45 7.62 -6.60
C GLY A 118 7.05 8.85 -5.92
N GLY A 119 7.40 8.77 -4.63
CA GLY A 119 8.04 9.90 -3.93
C GLY A 119 9.40 10.28 -4.54
N VAL A 120 10.25 9.28 -4.78
CA VAL A 120 11.56 9.48 -5.43
C VAL A 120 11.39 9.90 -6.89
N ALA A 121 10.40 9.35 -7.59
CA ALA A 121 10.08 9.73 -8.95
C ALA A 121 9.74 11.22 -9.06
N VAL A 122 8.85 11.74 -8.20
CA VAL A 122 8.50 13.16 -8.17
C VAL A 122 9.70 14.04 -7.80
N SER A 123 10.59 13.60 -6.90
CA SER A 123 11.86 14.31 -6.67
C SER A 123 12.74 14.38 -7.92
N GLY A 124 12.78 13.31 -8.73
CA GLY A 124 13.44 13.34 -10.04
C GLY A 124 12.80 14.33 -11.02
N LEU A 125 11.46 14.43 -11.01
CA LEU A 125 10.72 15.42 -11.80
C LEU A 125 11.01 16.85 -11.33
N GLU A 126 11.16 17.08 -10.03
CA GLU A 126 11.58 18.37 -9.45
C GLU A 126 12.99 18.76 -9.95
N MET A 127 13.94 17.81 -9.94
CA MET A 127 15.29 18.04 -10.48
C MET A 127 15.27 18.37 -11.98
N ALA A 128 14.38 17.73 -12.75
CA ALA A 128 14.21 18.01 -14.17
C ALA A 128 13.67 19.42 -14.42
N GLN A 129 12.64 19.83 -13.67
CA GLN A 129 12.09 21.19 -13.69
C GLN A 129 13.16 22.24 -13.36
N ASN A 130 13.94 22.02 -12.30
CA ASN A 130 15.04 22.89 -11.90
C ASN A 130 16.10 23.04 -13.01
N SER A 131 16.45 21.94 -13.68
CA SER A 131 17.41 21.94 -14.78
C SER A 131 16.89 22.68 -16.03
N GLN A 132 15.59 22.57 -16.29
CA GLN A 132 14.92 23.26 -17.41
C GLN A 132 14.57 24.72 -17.08
N ARG A 133 14.62 25.12 -15.81
CA ARG A 133 14.20 26.43 -15.30
C ARG A 133 12.74 26.76 -15.62
N LEU A 134 11.89 25.74 -15.58
CA LEU A 134 10.45 25.84 -15.81
C LEU A 134 9.72 25.13 -14.68
N THR A 135 8.46 25.50 -14.49
CA THR A 135 7.57 24.87 -13.51
C THR A 135 6.42 24.25 -14.27
N TRP A 136 6.14 22.98 -14.00
CA TRP A 136 5.00 22.27 -14.54
C TRP A 136 3.76 22.47 -13.66
N THR A 137 2.59 22.30 -14.24
CA THR A 137 1.33 22.28 -13.50
C THR A 137 1.23 20.99 -12.66
N ALA A 138 0.30 20.98 -11.69
CA ALA A 138 0.02 19.77 -10.92
C ALA A 138 -0.41 18.60 -11.82
N ASP A 139 -1.23 18.88 -12.84
CA ASP A 139 -1.73 17.87 -13.79
C ASP A 139 -0.56 17.28 -14.62
N GLU A 140 0.37 18.12 -15.08
CA GLU A 140 1.55 17.64 -15.83
C GLU A 140 2.47 16.75 -14.97
N VAL A 141 2.60 17.05 -13.67
CA VAL A 141 3.38 16.21 -12.74
C VAL A 141 2.63 14.90 -12.46
N ASP A 142 1.32 14.96 -12.25
CA ASP A 142 0.51 13.79 -11.97
C ASP A 142 0.47 12.81 -13.16
N GLU A 143 0.30 13.30 -14.40
CA GLU A 143 0.35 12.48 -15.61
C GLU A 143 1.70 11.74 -15.74
N LYS A 144 2.81 12.44 -15.46
CA LYS A 144 4.15 11.83 -15.47
C LYS A 144 4.30 10.80 -14.36
N LEU A 145 3.81 11.09 -13.16
CA LEU A 145 3.83 10.15 -12.04
C LEU A 145 3.04 8.89 -12.36
N GLN A 146 1.81 9.01 -12.87
CA GLN A 146 0.98 7.88 -13.27
C GLN A 146 1.68 7.02 -14.33
N ALA A 147 2.32 7.63 -15.32
CA ALA A 147 3.09 6.93 -16.34
C ALA A 147 4.29 6.16 -15.74
N ILE A 148 5.02 6.77 -14.81
CA ILE A 148 6.15 6.13 -14.11
C ILE A 148 5.66 4.93 -13.27
N MET A 149 4.59 5.10 -12.48
CA MET A 149 4.04 4.02 -11.65
C MET A 149 3.55 2.84 -12.49
N LYS A 150 2.86 3.12 -13.61
CA LYS A 150 2.45 2.11 -14.59
C LYS A 150 3.66 1.37 -15.17
N ARG A 151 4.69 2.10 -15.62
CA ARG A 151 5.89 1.47 -16.19
C ARG A 151 6.63 0.63 -15.15
N THR A 152 6.74 1.08 -13.91
CA THR A 152 7.33 0.31 -12.80
C THR A 152 6.61 -1.03 -12.61
N PHE A 153 5.27 -1.02 -12.62
CA PHE A 153 4.47 -2.25 -12.50
C PHE A 153 4.68 -3.18 -13.70
N GLU A 154 4.64 -2.65 -14.92
CA GLU A 154 4.87 -3.42 -16.15
C GLU A 154 6.26 -4.08 -16.15
N VAL A 155 7.31 -3.33 -15.81
CA VAL A 155 8.69 -3.84 -15.72
C VAL A 155 8.78 -4.99 -14.72
N GLY A 156 8.18 -4.83 -13.54
CA GLY A 156 8.18 -5.88 -12.51
C GLY A 156 7.49 -7.15 -13.00
N ILE A 157 6.33 -7.02 -13.65
CA ILE A 157 5.60 -8.17 -14.21
C ILE A 157 6.39 -8.82 -15.35
N GLU A 158 6.85 -8.05 -16.32
CA GLU A 158 7.62 -8.53 -17.48
C GLU A 158 8.86 -9.30 -17.01
N THR A 159 9.57 -8.75 -16.03
CA THR A 159 10.77 -9.37 -15.45
C THR A 159 10.44 -10.64 -14.69
N ALA A 160 9.40 -10.64 -13.86
CA ALA A 160 8.95 -11.82 -13.14
C ALA A 160 8.55 -12.95 -14.10
N ILE A 161 7.79 -12.66 -15.15
CA ILE A 161 7.40 -13.64 -16.17
C ILE A 161 8.63 -14.18 -16.91
N LYS A 162 9.60 -13.33 -17.22
CA LYS A 162 10.79 -13.70 -17.98
C LYS A 162 11.76 -14.59 -17.19
N TYR A 163 11.96 -14.31 -15.90
CA TYR A 163 13.02 -14.95 -15.12
C TYR A 163 12.52 -15.93 -14.05
N VAL A 164 11.23 -15.88 -13.68
CA VAL A 164 10.65 -16.77 -12.68
C VAL A 164 9.62 -17.68 -13.33
N ARG A 165 9.88 -18.99 -13.28
CA ARG A 165 8.94 -20.00 -13.75
C ARG A 165 7.75 -20.07 -12.79
N ALA A 166 6.57 -19.72 -13.26
CA ALA A 166 5.30 -19.87 -12.55
C ALA A 166 4.47 -21.00 -13.17
N ALA A 167 3.65 -21.71 -12.38
CA ALA A 167 2.70 -22.67 -12.95
C ALA A 167 1.57 -21.95 -13.69
N LYS A 168 0.86 -22.68 -14.56
CA LYS A 168 -0.27 -22.13 -15.33
C LYS A 168 -1.36 -21.64 -14.37
N GLY A 169 -1.69 -20.36 -14.45
CA GLY A 169 -2.73 -19.73 -13.63
C GLY A 169 -2.23 -19.08 -12.35
N GLU A 170 -0.94 -19.16 -12.03
CA GLU A 170 -0.33 -18.37 -10.97
C GLU A 170 -0.17 -16.89 -11.38
N LEU A 171 -0.39 -15.98 -10.45
CA LEU A 171 0.01 -14.58 -10.63
C LEU A 171 1.54 -14.46 -10.62
N PRO A 172 2.16 -13.60 -11.44
CA PRO A 172 3.60 -13.32 -11.39
C PRO A 172 4.05 -12.83 -10.00
N SER A 173 5.26 -13.15 -9.56
CA SER A 173 5.80 -12.63 -8.29
C SER A 173 6.37 -11.24 -8.47
N LEU A 174 5.75 -10.20 -7.89
CA LEU A 174 6.28 -8.82 -7.93
C LEU A 174 7.51 -8.63 -7.03
N VAL A 175 7.80 -9.60 -6.14
CA VAL A 175 9.02 -9.60 -5.32
C VAL A 175 10.23 -9.94 -6.18
N ALA A 176 10.08 -10.95 -7.04
CA ALA A 176 11.16 -11.46 -7.87
C ALA A 176 11.33 -10.72 -9.22
N GLY A 177 10.37 -9.86 -9.57
CA GLY A 177 10.48 -8.85 -10.63
C GLY A 177 11.24 -7.62 -10.19
#